data_AF-A0A7W2AAN8-F1
#
_entry.id   AF-A0A7W2AAN8-F1
#
_cell.length_a   1.000
_cell.length_b   1.000
_cell.length_c   1.000
_cell.angle_alpha   90.00
_cell.angle_beta   90.00
_cell.angle_gamma   90.00
#
_symmetry.space_group_name_H-M   'P 1'
#
loop_
_entity.id
_entity.type
_entity.pdbx_description
1 polymer ?
#
loop_
_entity_poly.entity_id
_entity_poly.type
_entity_poly.pdbx_seq_one_letter_code
_entity_poly.pdbx_strand_id
1 'polypeptide(L)'
;MEPYFNSSDKFDLQQNYRRHLKFYDQSKSTNEALKDARASRVWVAGIVLMVFAFASEFFLGVAAGLFGLYFYRILSAWYRVSQAEEGLEGTARWFASRGLKFEGRVLYPRNDEQLERPLDPFNEAQYR
;
A
#
# COMPACT_ATOMS: atom_id res chain seq x y z
N MET A 1 -18.11 27.01 -11.74
CA MET A 1 -16.87 27.62 -11.22
C MET A 1 -15.77 26.59 -11.36
N GLU A 2 -14.71 26.89 -12.10
CA GLU A 2 -13.52 26.02 -12.11
C GLU A 2 -12.93 26.01 -10.69
N PRO A 3 -12.52 24.86 -10.17
CA PRO A 3 -11.93 24.78 -8.84
C PRO A 3 -10.52 25.39 -8.91
N TYR A 4 -10.41 26.68 -8.62
CA TYR A 4 -9.12 27.32 -8.48
C TYR A 4 -8.53 26.96 -7.12
N PHE A 5 -7.33 26.39 -7.13
CA PHE A 5 -6.54 26.19 -5.93
C PHE A 5 -6.06 27.54 -5.41
N ASN A 6 -5.99 27.69 -4.09
CA ASN A 6 -5.36 28.86 -3.50
C ASN A 6 -3.85 28.81 -3.76
N SER A 7 -3.29 29.87 -4.34
CA SER A 7 -1.85 30.02 -4.59
C SER A 7 -0.98 29.84 -3.34
N SER A 8 -1.48 30.19 -2.14
CA SER A 8 -0.75 29.99 -0.88
C SER A 8 -0.47 28.52 -0.57
N ASP A 9 -1.34 27.62 -1.04
CA ASP A 9 -1.32 26.20 -0.68
C ASP A 9 -0.59 25.34 -1.73
N LYS A 10 -0.07 25.97 -2.79
CA LYS A 10 0.60 25.30 -3.94
C LYS A 10 1.71 24.34 -3.49
N PHE A 11 2.59 24.81 -2.61
CA PHE A 11 3.71 24.00 -2.15
C PHE A 11 3.24 22.74 -1.40
N ASP A 12 2.33 22.91 -0.45
CA ASP A 12 1.78 21.81 0.34
C ASP A 12 1.00 20.82 -0.53
N LEU A 13 0.22 21.31 -1.49
CA LEU A 13 -0.54 20.47 -2.44
C LEU A 13 0.42 19.60 -3.26
N GLN A 14 1.46 20.20 -3.85
CA GLN A 14 2.43 19.48 -4.67
C GLN A 14 3.25 18.48 -3.85
N GLN A 15 3.67 18.85 -2.64
CA GLN A 15 4.43 17.96 -1.76
C GLN A 15 3.59 16.77 -1.30
N ASN A 16 2.35 17.01 -0.86
CA ASN A 16 1.46 15.94 -0.42
C ASN A 16 1.00 15.07 -1.59
N TYR A 17 0.85 15.62 -2.80
CA TYR A 17 0.55 14.84 -4.00
C TYR A 17 1.69 13.87 -4.33
N ARG A 18 2.95 14.34 -4.32
CA ARG A 18 4.13 13.47 -4.50
C ARG A 18 4.21 12.39 -3.41
N ARG A 19 3.89 12.75 -2.17
CA ARG A 19 3.87 11.81 -1.05
C ARG A 19 2.79 10.74 -1.23
N HIS A 20 1.60 11.13 -1.69
CA HIS A 20 0.51 10.21 -2.00
C HIS A 20 0.93 9.22 -3.10
N LEU A 21 1.46 9.71 -4.22
CA LEU A 21 1.96 8.86 -5.31
C LEU A 21 3.02 7.87 -4.85
N LYS A 22 3.96 8.32 -3.99
CA LYS A 22 4.98 7.43 -3.42
C LYS A 22 4.35 6.29 -2.61
N PHE A 23 3.37 6.60 -1.75
CA PHE A 23 2.69 5.56 -0.96
C PHE A 23 1.79 4.67 -1.83
N TYR A 24 1.21 5.20 -2.90
CA TYR A 24 0.44 4.41 -3.88
C TYR A 24 1.32 3.36 -4.54
N ASP A 25 2.48 3.77 -5.05
CA ASP A 25 3.42 2.86 -5.69
C ASP A 25 4.01 1.85 -4.70
N GLN A 26 4.29 2.30 -3.47
CA GLN A 26 4.76 1.42 -2.40
C GLN A 26 3.69 0.40 -1.98
N SER A 27 2.43 0.80 -1.86
CA SER A 27 1.31 -0.10 -1.55
C SER A 27 1.17 -1.16 -2.65
N LYS A 28 1.21 -0.76 -3.93
CA LYS A 28 1.16 -1.70 -5.05
C LYS A 28 2.31 -2.72 -5.01
N SER A 29 3.55 -2.26 -4.84
CA SER A 29 4.73 -3.14 -4.78
C SER A 29 4.72 -4.07 -3.57
N THR A 30 4.36 -3.57 -2.39
CA THR A 30 4.28 -4.39 -1.17
C THR A 30 3.14 -5.41 -1.23
N ASN A 31 2.04 -5.09 -1.91
CA ASN A 31 0.94 -6.02 -2.13
C ASN A 31 1.33 -7.15 -3.11
N GLU A 32 2.10 -6.85 -4.15
CA GLU A 32 2.72 -7.88 -5.01
C GLU A 32 3.64 -8.79 -4.18
N ALA A 33 4.51 -8.24 -3.34
CA ALA A 33 5.35 -9.03 -2.44
C ALA A 33 4.57 -9.91 -1.44
N LEU A 34 3.42 -9.43 -0.95
CA LEU A 34 2.52 -10.21 -0.09
C LEU A 34 1.90 -11.39 -0.85
N LYS A 35 1.50 -11.18 -2.12
CA LYS A 35 1.00 -12.26 -2.99
C LYS A 35 2.09 -13.32 -3.19
N ASP A 36 3.32 -12.90 -3.47
CA ASP A 36 4.47 -13.81 -3.63
C ASP A 36 4.78 -14.57 -2.33
N ALA A 37 4.75 -13.90 -1.18
CA ALA A 37 4.96 -14.53 0.11
C ALA A 37 3.89 -15.60 0.41
N ARG A 38 2.63 -15.34 0.07
CA ARG A 38 1.52 -16.30 0.19
C ARG A 38 1.60 -17.44 -0.83
N ALA A 39 2.17 -17.19 -2.01
CA ALA A 39 2.37 -18.21 -3.05
C ALA A 39 3.53 -19.18 -2.73
N SER A 40 4.38 -18.83 -1.76
CA SER A 40 5.49 -19.66 -1.30
C SER A 40 5.02 -21.07 -0.89
N ARG A 41 5.69 -22.09 -1.41
CA ARG A 41 5.42 -23.51 -1.09
C ARG A 41 6.33 -24.08 -0.01
N VAL A 42 7.07 -23.23 0.71
CA VAL A 42 8.01 -23.65 1.78
C VAL A 42 7.31 -24.47 2.87
N TRP A 43 6.03 -24.18 3.15
CA TRP A 43 5.22 -24.94 4.12
C TRP A 43 5.04 -26.42 3.74
N VAL A 44 5.11 -26.77 2.45
CA VAL A 44 4.99 -28.16 1.98
C VAL A 44 6.16 -29.01 2.49
N ALA A 45 7.39 -28.47 2.45
CA ALA A 45 8.55 -29.14 3.03
C ALA A 45 8.39 -29.32 4.55
N GLY A 46 7.80 -28.32 5.23
CA GLY A 46 7.43 -28.43 6.64
C GLY A 46 6.47 -29.59 6.93
N ILE A 47 5.44 -29.78 6.11
CA ILE A 47 4.50 -30.90 6.24
C ILE A 47 5.20 -32.24 6.00
N VAL A 48 6.02 -32.35 4.97
CA VAL A 48 6.76 -33.59 4.68
C VAL A 48 7.62 -33.98 5.88
N LEU A 49 8.33 -33.02 6.48
CA LEU A 49 9.13 -33.27 7.69
C LEU A 49 8.29 -33.61 8.91
N MET A 50 7.07 -33.06 9.02
CA MET A 50 6.15 -33.41 10.10
C MET A 50 5.73 -34.87 10.07
N VAL A 51 5.66 -35.51 8.88
CA VAL A 51 5.42 -36.96 8.77
C VAL A 51 6.57 -37.75 9.40
N PHE A 52 7.82 -37.28 9.25
CA PHE A 52 8.99 -37.90 9.87
C PHE A 52 9.17 -37.53 11.36
N ALA A 53 8.38 -36.59 11.88
CA ALA A 53 8.46 -36.17 13.28
C ALA A 53 8.09 -37.31 14.26
N PHE A 54 7.29 -38.30 13.83
CA PHE A 54 7.02 -39.49 14.63
C PHE A 54 8.28 -40.33 14.90
N ALA A 55 9.34 -40.17 14.10
CA ALA A 55 10.60 -40.91 14.25
C ALA A 55 11.69 -40.11 14.99
N SER A 56 11.61 -38.77 15.03
CA SER A 56 12.62 -37.95 15.70
C SER A 56 12.14 -36.52 16.00
N GLU A 57 12.48 -36.03 17.20
CA GLU A 57 12.29 -34.64 17.62
C GLU A 57 13.07 -33.64 16.75
N PHE A 58 14.17 -34.07 16.12
CA PHE A 58 14.92 -33.24 15.18
C PHE A 58 14.03 -32.77 14.02
N PHE A 59 13.26 -33.69 13.41
CA PHE A 59 12.38 -33.35 12.29
C PHE A 59 11.23 -32.44 12.72
N LEU A 60 10.76 -32.57 13.96
CA LEU A 60 9.78 -31.66 14.54
C LEU A 60 10.34 -30.23 14.64
N GLY A 61 11.57 -30.07 15.12
CA GLY A 61 12.25 -28.77 15.19
C GLY A 61 12.46 -28.13 13.81
N VAL A 62 12.92 -28.90 12.82
CA VAL A 62 13.12 -28.39 11.45
C VAL A 62 11.78 -28.00 10.82
N ALA A 63 10.73 -28.83 10.99
CA ALA A 63 9.39 -28.51 10.50
C ALA A 63 8.88 -27.19 11.12
N ALA A 64 9.00 -27.04 12.43
CA ALA A 64 8.62 -25.81 13.14
C ALA A 64 9.37 -24.58 12.60
N GLY A 65 10.67 -24.71 12.32
CA GLY A 65 11.47 -23.65 11.68
C GLY A 65 10.96 -23.26 10.30
N LEU A 66 10.57 -24.22 9.45
CA LEU A 66 10.02 -23.96 8.12
C LEU A 66 8.64 -23.28 8.17
N PHE A 67 7.76 -23.72 9.08
CA PHE A 67 6.50 -23.03 9.31
C PHE A 67 6.72 -21.61 9.85
N GLY A 68 7.61 -21.45 10.82
CA GLY A 68 7.99 -20.15 11.36
C GLY A 68 8.50 -19.20 10.26
N LEU A 69 9.40 -19.66 9.39
CA LEU A 69 9.90 -18.90 8.25
C LEU A 69 8.77 -18.50 7.28
N TYR A 70 7.85 -19.43 6.99
CA TYR A 70 6.73 -19.18 6.10
C TYR A 70 5.80 -18.10 6.66
N PHE A 71 5.35 -18.24 7.91
CA PHE A 71 4.47 -17.26 8.55
C PHE A 71 5.18 -15.92 8.78
N TYR A 72 6.46 -15.93 9.14
CA TYR A 72 7.26 -14.71 9.28
C TYR A 72 7.30 -13.90 7.98
N ARG A 73 7.50 -14.55 6.83
CA ARG A 73 7.49 -13.89 5.53
C ARG A 73 6.13 -13.26 5.21
N ILE A 74 5.04 -13.97 5.51
CA ILE A 74 3.68 -13.44 5.29
C ILE A 74 3.41 -12.25 6.20
N LEU A 75 3.67 -12.38 7.51
CA LEU A 75 3.40 -11.32 8.49
C LEU A 75 4.24 -10.08 8.23
N SER A 76 5.52 -10.24 7.91
CA SER A 76 6.41 -9.12 7.57
C SER A 76 5.98 -8.41 6.29
N ALA A 77 5.57 -9.15 5.25
CA ALA A 77 5.03 -8.57 4.03
C ALA A 77 3.70 -7.83 4.29
N TRP A 78 2.81 -8.44 5.07
CA TRP A 78 1.53 -7.84 5.45
C TRP A 78 1.73 -6.54 6.24
N TYR A 79 2.67 -6.52 7.19
CA TYR A 79 3.00 -5.32 7.96
C TYR A 79 3.47 -4.17 7.05
N ARG A 80 4.27 -4.47 6.02
CA ARG A 80 4.71 -3.47 5.04
C ARG A 80 3.55 -2.91 4.19
N VAL A 81 2.59 -3.76 3.83
CA VAL A 81 1.36 -3.31 3.13
C VAL A 81 0.57 -2.38 4.05
N SER A 82 0.33 -2.78 5.30
CA SER A 82 -0.41 -1.97 6.29
C SER A 82 0.21 -0.58 6.46
N GLN A 83 1.53 -0.50 6.62
CA GLN A 83 2.21 0.80 6.73
C GLN A 83 2.05 1.68 5.48
N ALA A 84 2.07 1.09 4.29
CA ALA A 84 1.88 1.82 3.04
C ALA A 84 0.44 2.31 2.89
N GLU A 85 -0.54 1.47 3.27
CA GLU A 85 -1.97 1.82 3.28
C GLU A 85 -2.27 2.92 4.31
N GLU A 86 -1.70 2.87 5.51
CA GLU A 86 -1.83 3.94 6.50
C GLU A 86 -1.28 5.28 5.96
N GLY A 87 -0.15 5.25 5.24
CA GLY A 87 0.40 6.43 4.57
C GLY A 87 -0.51 6.98 3.46
N LEU A 88 -1.11 6.08 2.68
CA LEU A 88 -2.12 6.42 1.67
C LEU A 88 -3.35 7.05 2.30
N GLU A 89 -3.92 6.44 3.34
CA GLU A 89 -5.07 6.98 4.04
C GLU A 89 -4.77 8.33 4.68
N GLY A 90 -3.60 8.49 5.30
CA GLY A 90 -3.19 9.75 5.91
C GLY A 90 -3.13 10.89 4.90
N THR A 91 -2.54 10.63 3.73
CA THR A 91 -2.52 11.62 2.63
C THR A 91 -3.91 11.85 2.04
N ALA A 92 -4.68 10.78 1.79
CA ALA A 92 -6.04 10.89 1.26
C ALA A 92 -6.96 11.69 2.20
N ARG A 93 -6.84 11.52 3.52
CA ARG A 93 -7.58 12.32 4.52
C ARG A 93 -7.22 13.80 4.46
N TRP A 94 -5.94 14.13 4.25
CA TRP A 94 -5.51 15.51 4.06
C TRP A 94 -6.11 16.14 2.79
N PHE A 95 -6.18 15.40 1.68
CA PHE A 95 -6.84 15.90 0.47
C PHE A 95 -8.36 15.98 0.65
N ALA A 96 -8.97 15.04 1.37
CA ALA A 96 -10.41 15.05 1.66
C ALA A 96 -10.84 16.24 2.52
N SER A 97 -9.99 16.70 3.45
CA SER A 97 -10.25 17.93 4.22
C SER A 97 -10.17 19.20 3.37
N ARG A 98 -9.48 19.14 2.23
CA ARG A 98 -9.42 20.19 1.20
C ARG A 98 -10.49 20.05 0.11
N GLY A 99 -11.42 19.11 0.27
CA GLY A 99 -12.50 18.88 -0.71
C GLY A 99 -12.04 18.15 -1.97
N LEU A 100 -10.96 17.37 -1.89
CA LEU A 100 -10.36 16.64 -2.99
C LEU A 100 -10.35 15.13 -2.72
N LYS A 101 -10.35 14.31 -3.77
CA LYS A 101 -10.27 12.85 -3.68
C LYS A 101 -9.32 12.31 -4.75
N PHE A 102 -8.74 11.15 -4.49
CA PHE A 102 -7.94 10.43 -5.48
C PHE A 102 -8.73 9.28 -6.07
N GLU A 103 -8.52 9.05 -7.36
CA GLU A 103 -8.80 7.78 -8.02
C GLU A 103 -7.51 7.27 -8.65
N GLY A 104 -6.94 6.22 -8.05
CA GLY A 104 -5.59 5.74 -8.40
C GLY A 104 -4.53 6.83 -8.17
N ARG A 105 -3.99 7.37 -9.27
CA ARG A 105 -2.96 8.42 -9.26
C ARG A 105 -3.51 9.83 -9.56
N VAL A 106 -4.77 9.93 -9.96
CA VAL A 106 -5.36 11.17 -10.47
C VAL A 106 -6.19 11.82 -9.37
N LEU A 107 -6.07 13.14 -9.27
CA LEU A 107 -6.75 13.96 -8.27
C LEU A 107 -8.05 14.53 -8.87
N TYR A 108 -9.12 14.51 -8.09
CA TYR A 108 -10.44 15.02 -8.49
C TYR A 108 -11.05 15.88 -7.39
N PRO A 109 -11.98 16.79 -7.73
CA PRO A 109 -12.87 17.39 -6.74
C PRO A 109 -13.68 16.29 -6.05
N ARG A 110 -13.93 16.43 -4.74
CA ARG A 110 -14.72 15.45 -3.98
C ARG A 110 -16.13 15.28 -4.53
N ASN A 111 -16.74 16.36 -5.02
CA ASN A 111 -18.09 16.38 -5.59
C ASN A 111 -18.15 15.84 -7.03
N ASP A 112 -17.01 15.51 -7.65
CA ASP A 112 -16.97 14.98 -9.01
C ASP A 112 -17.14 13.45 -8.99
N GLU A 113 -18.39 13.00 -8.89
CA GLU A 113 -18.72 11.56 -8.86
C GLU A 113 -18.46 10.85 -10.19
N GLN A 114 -18.52 11.58 -11.31
CA GLN A 114 -18.31 11.03 -12.66
C GLN A 114 -16.85 11.06 -13.10
N LEU A 115 -15.94 11.62 -12.28
CA LEU A 115 -14.50 11.70 -12.55
C LEU A 115 -14.19 12.44 -13.87
N GLU A 116 -14.98 13.45 -14.20
CA GLU A 116 -14.89 14.17 -15.47
C GLU A 116 -13.82 15.27 -15.45
N ARG A 117 -13.44 15.75 -14.26
CA ARG A 117 -12.57 16.92 -14.09
C ARG A 117 -11.29 16.54 -13.33
N PRO A 118 -10.34 15.88 -14.00
CA PRO A 118 -9.04 15.61 -13.40
C PRO A 118 -8.33 16.94 -13.09
N LEU A 119 -7.74 17.01 -11.90
CA LEU A 119 -6.97 18.14 -11.44
C LEU A 119 -5.49 17.81 -11.49
N ASP A 120 -4.70 18.80 -11.88
CA ASP A 120 -3.25 18.71 -11.91
C ASP A 120 -2.65 19.74 -10.94
N PRO A 121 -2.14 19.29 -9.77
CA PRO A 121 -1.45 20.13 -8.80
C PRO A 121 -0.26 20.93 -9.36
N PHE A 122 0.29 20.54 -10.51
CA PHE A 122 1.41 21.21 -11.15
C PHE A 122 0.99 22.20 -12.24
N ASN A 123 -0.28 22.20 -12.63
CA ASN A 123 -0.79 23.16 -13.61
C ASN A 123 -1.00 24.53 -12.95
N GLU A 124 -0.14 25.49 -13.29
CA GLU A 124 -0.18 26.84 -12.72
C GLU A 124 -1.46 27.60 -13.06
N ALA A 125 -2.11 27.30 -14.19
CA ALA A 125 -3.36 27.94 -14.57
C ALA A 125 -4.53 27.61 -13.62
N GLN A 126 -4.39 26.56 -12.81
CA GLN A 126 -5.38 26.16 -11.81
C GLN A 126 -5.23 26.90 -10.47
N TYR A 127 -4.20 27.73 -10.30
CA TYR A 127 -3.99 28.52 -9.08
C TYR A 127 -4.42 29.97 -9.30
N ARG A 128 -5.09 30.56 -8.29
CA ARG A 128 -5.44 31.99 -8.24
C ARG A 128 -4.98 32.65 -6.94
#